data_AF-X1GRD6-F1
#
_entry.id   AF-X1GRD6-F1
#
_cell.length_a   1.000
_cell.length_b   1.000
_cell.length_c   1.000
_cell.angle_alpha   90.00
_cell.angle_beta   90.00
_cell.angle_gamma   90.00
#
_symmetry.space_group_name_H-M   'P 1'
#
loop_
_entity.id
_entity.type
_entity.pdbx_description
1 polymer ?
#
loop_
_entity_poly.entity_id
_entity_poly.type
_entity_poly.pdbx_seq_one_letter_code
_entity_poly.pdbx_strand_id
1 'polypeptide(L)'
;TDLAVSDLGVVNHTLTWTATGSSADSGIASVYDLRYSTALIDSANFSSATPVTNIPDPATAGVTETFKITQLLPSTTYYFAIRASDYFVNYSLISNVVSAQTLDPPIISVAPNSFNESLTLCKDSITLPMTIYNTGLSDLTFNIIDNAYSEYDSTSTQYYSTTNATTNHYFTELESDADSIYLIITINGDFDLPEEYLDIYVDGSTISQINPTEDDTDISYIFALGGSNVANWLSDGQITVTLDNSLDVGTGYGTMLHQVQLIIHTYSRINLSADAGTVV
;
A
#
# COMPACT_ATOMS: atom_id res chain seq x y z
N THR A 1 42.73 -14.08 -15.80
CA THR A 1 41.84 -13.27 -14.95
C THR A 1 41.51 -14.03 -13.69
N ASP A 2 41.76 -13.41 -12.55
CA ASP A 2 41.53 -13.89 -11.17
C ASP A 2 40.21 -13.31 -10.63
N LEU A 3 39.10 -13.85 -11.10
CA LEU A 3 37.79 -13.39 -10.67
C LEU A 3 37.56 -13.75 -9.20
N ALA A 4 37.00 -12.83 -8.42
CA ALA A 4 36.64 -13.00 -7.02
C ALA A 4 35.33 -12.26 -6.69
N VAL A 5 34.66 -12.71 -5.63
CA VAL A 5 33.53 -11.99 -5.01
C VAL A 5 34.06 -11.30 -3.76
N SER A 6 33.93 -9.98 -3.68
CA SER A 6 34.50 -9.15 -2.61
C SER A 6 33.47 -8.62 -1.62
N ASP A 7 32.18 -8.61 -1.98
CA ASP A 7 31.09 -8.20 -1.09
C ASP A 7 29.78 -8.91 -1.44
N LEU A 8 28.97 -9.20 -0.41
CA LEU A 8 27.71 -9.93 -0.51
C LEU A 8 26.53 -9.03 -0.14
N GLY A 9 25.50 -9.01 -0.98
CA GLY A 9 24.23 -8.37 -0.70
C GLY A 9 23.05 -9.33 -0.90
N VAL A 10 21.85 -8.86 -0.55
CA VAL A 10 20.59 -9.58 -0.74
C VAL A 10 20.25 -9.77 -2.21
N VAL A 11 20.51 -8.74 -3.02
CA VAL A 11 20.15 -8.70 -4.45
C VAL A 11 21.34 -8.30 -5.32
N ASN A 12 22.55 -8.34 -4.77
CA ASN A 12 23.75 -7.88 -5.45
C ASN A 12 25.02 -8.55 -4.91
N HIS A 13 26.06 -8.55 -5.72
CA HIS A 13 27.42 -8.92 -5.32
C HIS A 13 28.40 -7.92 -5.92
N THR A 14 29.51 -7.67 -5.23
CA THR A 14 30.65 -6.97 -5.83
C THR A 14 31.66 -8.00 -6.31
N LEU A 15 31.98 -7.95 -7.60
CA LEU A 15 32.98 -8.78 -8.25
C LEU A 15 34.26 -7.98 -8.47
N THR A 16 35.40 -8.63 -8.32
CA THR A 16 36.72 -8.02 -8.56
C THR A 16 37.60 -8.94 -9.40
N TRP A 17 38.42 -8.36 -10.25
CA TRP A 17 39.43 -9.11 -11.02
C TRP A 17 40.59 -8.19 -11.43
N THR A 18 41.73 -8.77 -11.81
CA THR A 18 42.81 -8.03 -12.47
C THR A 18 42.60 -7.98 -13.98
N ALA A 19 42.65 -6.77 -14.54
CA ALA A 19 42.53 -6.50 -15.96
C ALA A 19 43.61 -7.22 -16.76
N THR A 20 43.24 -7.77 -17.91
CA THR A 20 44.15 -8.43 -18.84
C THR A 20 44.39 -7.58 -20.08
N GLY A 21 45.51 -7.79 -20.75
CA GLY A 21 45.85 -7.10 -21.98
C GLY A 21 45.35 -7.83 -23.25
N SER A 22 45.43 -7.15 -24.39
CA SER A 22 45.07 -7.72 -25.71
C SER A 22 46.07 -8.77 -26.20
N SER A 23 47.28 -8.79 -25.63
CA SER A 23 48.32 -9.80 -25.87
C SER A 23 48.79 -10.42 -24.55
N ALA A 24 47.88 -11.11 -23.88
CA ALA A 24 48.04 -11.68 -22.54
C ALA A 24 48.16 -10.61 -21.44
N ASP A 25 49.35 -10.39 -20.88
CA ASP A 25 49.54 -9.50 -19.72
C ASP A 25 49.96 -8.07 -20.13
N SER A 26 49.90 -7.74 -21.42
CA SER A 26 50.29 -6.42 -21.94
C SER A 26 49.21 -5.80 -22.81
N GLY A 27 49.05 -4.48 -22.71
CA GLY A 27 48.03 -3.71 -23.43
C GLY A 27 46.70 -3.65 -22.68
N ILE A 28 45.62 -3.51 -23.44
CA ILE A 28 44.25 -3.34 -22.95
C ILE A 28 43.38 -4.37 -23.70
N ALA A 29 42.63 -5.21 -22.98
CA ALA A 29 41.64 -6.06 -23.62
C ALA A 29 40.55 -5.21 -24.31
N SER A 30 39.93 -5.72 -25.37
CA SER A 30 38.92 -4.95 -26.08
C SER A 30 37.56 -4.98 -25.39
N VAL A 31 37.14 -6.16 -24.91
CA VAL A 31 35.81 -6.38 -24.35
C VAL A 31 35.87 -7.49 -23.30
N TYR A 32 35.05 -7.38 -22.25
CA TYR A 32 34.73 -8.48 -21.35
C TYR A 32 33.43 -9.18 -21.74
N ASP A 33 33.36 -10.49 -21.52
CA ASP A 33 32.12 -11.28 -21.52
C ASP A 33 32.03 -11.89 -20.12
N LEU A 34 31.33 -11.20 -19.22
CA LEU A 34 31.05 -11.64 -17.85
C LEU A 34 29.67 -12.30 -17.83
N ARG A 35 29.58 -13.48 -17.23
CA ARG A 35 28.34 -14.25 -17.16
C ARG A 35 28.08 -14.80 -15.79
N TYR A 36 26.79 -15.04 -15.51
CA TYR A 36 26.33 -15.66 -14.29
C TYR A 36 25.28 -16.73 -14.52
N SER A 37 25.14 -17.67 -13.59
CA SER A 37 24.17 -18.77 -13.64
C SER A 37 23.86 -19.27 -12.23
N THR A 38 22.69 -19.87 -12.02
CA THR A 38 22.37 -20.63 -10.79
C THR A 38 22.85 -22.09 -10.85
N ALA A 39 23.28 -22.55 -12.02
CA ALA A 39 23.99 -23.80 -12.21
C ALA A 39 25.49 -23.54 -12.38
N LEU A 40 26.33 -24.51 -11.99
CA LEU A 40 27.78 -24.42 -12.13
C LEU A 40 28.17 -24.13 -13.59
N ILE A 41 28.98 -23.08 -13.78
CA ILE A 41 29.53 -22.72 -15.09
C ILE A 41 30.80 -23.55 -15.37
N ASP A 42 30.96 -23.97 -16.61
CA ASP A 42 32.20 -24.50 -17.17
C ASP A 42 32.41 -23.97 -18.60
N SER A 43 33.51 -24.36 -19.24
CA SER A 43 33.81 -23.91 -20.60
C SER A 43 32.80 -24.39 -21.66
N ALA A 44 32.11 -25.50 -21.41
CA ALA A 44 31.15 -26.09 -22.35
C ALA A 44 29.79 -25.39 -22.28
N ASN A 45 29.39 -24.91 -21.09
CA ASN A 45 28.08 -24.28 -20.87
C ASN A 45 28.13 -22.74 -20.75
N PHE A 46 29.33 -22.13 -20.74
CA PHE A 46 29.51 -20.68 -20.59
C PHE A 46 28.63 -19.85 -21.52
N SER A 47 28.52 -20.23 -22.80
CA SER A 47 27.72 -19.51 -23.79
C SER A 47 26.20 -19.56 -23.53
N SER A 48 25.73 -20.51 -22.71
CA SER A 48 24.34 -20.63 -22.25
C SER A 48 24.07 -19.90 -20.94
N ALA A 49 25.09 -19.49 -20.20
CA ALA A 49 24.94 -18.68 -18.99
C ALA A 49 24.48 -17.25 -19.33
N THR A 50 23.83 -16.59 -18.38
CA THR A 50 23.24 -15.26 -18.55
C THR A 50 24.34 -14.21 -18.64
N PRO A 51 24.39 -13.40 -19.73
CA PRO A 51 25.37 -12.33 -19.85
C PRO A 51 25.05 -11.16 -18.91
N VAL A 52 26.10 -10.60 -18.31
CA VAL A 52 26.03 -9.35 -17.54
C VAL A 52 26.25 -8.17 -18.49
N THR A 53 25.33 -7.22 -18.46
CA THR A 53 25.41 -5.98 -19.27
C THR A 53 25.99 -4.82 -18.48
N ASN A 54 26.43 -3.77 -19.17
CA ASN A 54 26.97 -2.53 -18.57
C ASN A 54 28.23 -2.73 -17.72
N ILE A 55 29.02 -3.76 -18.02
CA ILE A 55 30.35 -3.92 -17.44
C ILE A 55 31.29 -2.82 -17.98
N PRO A 56 32.21 -2.28 -17.15
CA PRO A 56 33.18 -1.27 -17.58
C PRO A 56 34.05 -1.76 -18.74
N ASP A 57 34.50 -0.81 -19.57
CA ASP A 57 35.53 -1.09 -20.57
C ASP A 57 36.82 -1.54 -19.88
N PRO A 58 37.54 -2.55 -20.41
CA PRO A 58 38.76 -3.04 -19.79
C PRO A 58 39.81 -1.94 -19.57
N ALA A 59 40.36 -1.91 -18.36
CA ALA A 59 41.52 -1.10 -18.04
C ALA A 59 42.83 -1.69 -18.58
N THR A 60 43.92 -0.93 -18.45
CA THR A 60 45.27 -1.44 -18.71
C THR A 60 45.58 -2.68 -17.88
N ALA A 61 46.23 -3.66 -18.50
CA ALA A 61 46.62 -4.90 -17.84
C ALA A 61 47.31 -4.66 -16.47
N GLY A 62 46.91 -5.42 -15.46
CA GLY A 62 47.43 -5.33 -14.09
C GLY A 62 46.63 -4.41 -13.16
N VAL A 63 45.70 -3.61 -13.67
CA VAL A 63 44.79 -2.80 -12.84
C VAL A 63 43.70 -3.70 -12.24
N THR A 64 43.41 -3.56 -10.94
CA THR A 64 42.25 -4.21 -10.33
C THR A 64 40.97 -3.48 -10.72
N GLU A 65 40.03 -4.22 -11.28
CA GLU A 65 38.70 -3.76 -11.66
C GLU A 65 37.65 -4.30 -10.70
N THR A 66 36.55 -3.57 -10.60
CA THR A 66 35.42 -3.91 -9.73
C THR A 66 34.11 -3.69 -10.47
N PHE A 67 33.14 -4.57 -10.24
CA PHE A 67 31.80 -4.46 -10.79
C PHE A 67 30.75 -4.95 -9.81
N LYS A 68 29.73 -4.13 -9.57
CA LYS A 68 28.58 -4.51 -8.75
C LYS A 68 27.48 -5.07 -9.64
N ILE A 69 27.29 -6.38 -9.61
CA ILE A 69 26.14 -7.01 -10.24
C ILE A 69 24.91 -6.83 -9.33
N THR A 70 23.78 -6.44 -9.91
CA THR A 70 22.52 -6.16 -9.20
C THR A 70 21.39 -7.05 -9.71
N GLN A 71 20.20 -6.94 -9.10
CA GLN A 71 18.97 -7.66 -9.50
C GLN A 71 19.11 -9.20 -9.40
N LEU A 72 19.94 -9.67 -8.47
CA LEU A 72 19.98 -11.08 -8.11
C LEU A 72 18.79 -11.43 -7.20
N LEU A 73 18.37 -12.69 -7.22
CA LEU A 73 17.35 -13.18 -6.29
C LEU A 73 17.99 -13.37 -4.90
N PRO A 74 17.27 -13.05 -3.79
CA PRO A 74 17.71 -13.36 -2.43
C PRO A 74 17.93 -14.87 -2.19
N SER A 75 18.71 -15.21 -1.17
CA SER A 75 18.95 -16.60 -0.73
C SER A 75 19.37 -17.58 -1.84
N THR A 76 19.99 -17.10 -2.91
CA THR A 76 20.25 -17.86 -4.15
C THR A 76 21.75 -17.94 -4.43
N THR A 77 22.24 -19.15 -4.72
CA THR A 77 23.63 -19.37 -5.14
C THR A 77 23.81 -19.03 -6.62
N TYR A 78 24.79 -18.18 -6.91
CA TYR A 78 25.20 -17.82 -8.25
C TYR A 78 26.66 -18.20 -8.51
N TYR A 79 26.92 -18.61 -9.74
CA TYR A 79 28.25 -18.89 -10.29
C TYR A 79 28.59 -17.82 -11.31
N PHE A 80 29.82 -17.30 -11.27
CA PHE A 80 30.30 -16.24 -12.15
C PHE A 80 31.58 -16.67 -12.86
N ALA A 81 31.69 -16.30 -14.14
CA ALA A 81 32.90 -16.46 -14.93
C ALA A 81 33.04 -15.32 -15.92
N ILE A 82 34.27 -14.94 -16.23
CA ILE A 82 34.59 -13.86 -17.16
C ILE A 82 35.61 -14.33 -18.20
N ARG A 83 35.51 -13.82 -19.42
CA ARG A 83 36.58 -13.92 -20.42
C ARG A 83 36.78 -12.57 -21.09
N ALA A 84 37.96 -12.35 -21.64
CA ALA A 84 38.31 -11.11 -22.33
C ALA A 84 38.57 -11.40 -23.82
N SER A 85 38.35 -10.41 -24.69
CA SER A 85 38.75 -10.51 -26.09
C SER A 85 39.87 -9.54 -26.44
N ASP A 86 40.64 -9.88 -27.48
CA ASP A 86 41.51 -8.90 -28.15
C ASP A 86 40.71 -7.97 -29.10
N TYR A 87 41.41 -7.08 -29.79
CA TYR A 87 40.83 -6.14 -30.78
C TYR A 87 40.18 -6.85 -31.99
N PHE A 88 40.54 -8.10 -32.24
CA PHE A 88 39.99 -8.92 -33.32
C PHE A 88 38.86 -9.84 -32.84
N VAL A 89 38.38 -9.64 -31.60
CA VAL A 89 37.30 -10.42 -30.98
C VAL A 89 37.68 -11.89 -30.79
N ASN A 90 38.97 -12.19 -30.63
CA ASN A 90 39.42 -13.50 -30.18
C ASN A 90 39.30 -13.57 -28.66
N TYR A 91 38.37 -14.39 -28.17
CA TYR A 91 38.16 -14.58 -26.74
C TYR A 91 39.20 -15.51 -26.11
N SER A 92 39.61 -15.18 -24.89
CA SER A 92 40.37 -16.06 -24.01
C SER A 92 39.54 -17.28 -23.59
N LEU A 93 40.21 -18.24 -22.94
CA LEU A 93 39.51 -19.19 -22.05
C LEU A 93 38.77 -18.43 -20.95
N ILE A 94 37.77 -19.07 -20.34
CA ILE A 94 37.09 -18.53 -19.16
C ILE A 94 38.05 -18.42 -17.97
N SER A 95 37.80 -17.46 -17.09
CA SER A 95 38.46 -17.33 -15.79
C SER A 95 38.22 -18.56 -14.91
N ASN A 96 38.79 -18.54 -13.70
CA ASN A 96 38.24 -19.35 -12.62
C ASN A 96 36.74 -19.04 -12.43
N VAL A 97 35.98 -20.06 -12.03
CA VAL A 97 34.56 -19.92 -11.72
C VAL A 97 34.44 -19.65 -10.23
N VAL A 98 33.81 -18.54 -9.88
CA VAL A 98 33.52 -18.19 -8.47
C VAL A 98 32.07 -18.38 -8.17
N SER A 99 31.74 -18.72 -6.93
CA SER A 99 30.37 -18.87 -6.47
C SER A 99 30.13 -18.11 -5.17
N ALA A 100 28.96 -17.49 -5.05
CA ALA A 100 28.50 -16.87 -3.82
C ALA A 100 26.98 -17.06 -3.69
N GLN A 101 26.50 -17.09 -2.45
CA GLN A 101 25.07 -17.03 -2.15
C GLN A 101 24.71 -15.59 -1.79
N THR A 102 23.63 -15.06 -2.36
CA THR A 102 23.02 -13.83 -1.88
C THR A 102 22.49 -14.00 -0.46
N LEU A 103 22.48 -12.90 0.30
CA LEU A 103 22.01 -12.94 1.69
C LEU A 103 20.49 -13.19 1.76
N ASP A 104 20.02 -13.67 2.91
CA ASP A 104 18.59 -13.79 3.18
C ASP A 104 17.92 -12.41 3.24
N PRO A 105 16.66 -12.28 2.78
CA PRO A 105 15.97 -11.00 2.80
C PRO A 105 15.74 -10.50 4.24
N PRO A 106 15.54 -9.17 4.43
CA PRO A 106 15.04 -8.65 5.70
C PRO A 106 13.65 -9.22 6.00
N ILE A 107 13.31 -9.34 7.29
CA ILE A 107 11.97 -9.77 7.72
C ILE A 107 11.40 -8.67 8.61
N ILE A 108 10.42 -7.94 8.08
CA ILE A 108 9.75 -6.86 8.81
C ILE A 108 8.71 -7.44 9.78
N SER A 109 8.66 -6.88 10.98
CA SER A 109 7.58 -7.11 11.96
C SER A 109 7.33 -5.86 12.79
N VAL A 110 6.16 -5.75 13.40
CA VAL A 110 5.75 -4.60 14.21
C VAL A 110 5.21 -5.00 15.57
N ALA A 111 5.39 -4.15 16.57
CA ALA A 111 4.73 -4.28 17.87
C ALA A 111 4.27 -2.92 18.43
N PRO A 112 3.00 -2.78 18.87
CA PRO A 112 1.92 -3.75 18.66
C PRO A 112 1.52 -3.81 17.17
N ASN A 113 0.79 -4.86 16.77
CA ASN A 113 0.27 -5.02 15.41
C ASN A 113 -1.13 -4.40 15.22
N SER A 114 -1.71 -3.86 16.29
CA SER A 114 -2.98 -3.14 16.29
C SER A 114 -3.05 -2.18 17.47
N PHE A 115 -3.80 -1.10 17.33
CA PHE A 115 -4.17 -0.21 18.42
C PHE A 115 -5.68 -0.23 18.61
N ASN A 116 -6.15 -0.23 19.85
CA ASN A 116 -7.57 -0.22 20.19
C ASN A 116 -7.77 0.80 21.31
N GLU A 117 -7.99 2.06 20.94
CA GLU A 117 -8.15 3.16 21.89
C GLU A 117 -9.52 3.82 21.74
N SER A 118 -10.00 4.44 22.81
CA SER A 118 -11.25 5.22 22.79
C SER A 118 -10.95 6.66 23.19
N LEU A 119 -11.24 7.59 22.29
CA LEU A 119 -11.18 9.02 22.56
C LEU A 119 -12.56 9.48 23.02
N THR A 120 -12.64 10.13 24.18
CA THR A 120 -13.94 10.40 24.84
C THR A 120 -14.28 11.89 24.93
N LEU A 121 -13.35 12.77 24.56
CA LEU A 121 -13.51 14.22 24.67
C LEU A 121 -13.35 14.90 23.30
N CYS A 122 -13.96 16.07 23.17
CA CYS A 122 -13.77 16.91 21.99
C CYS A 122 -12.31 17.40 21.92
N LYS A 123 -11.67 17.22 20.76
CA LYS A 123 -10.23 17.49 20.52
C LYS A 123 -9.28 16.65 21.39
N ASP A 124 -9.72 15.47 21.81
CA ASP A 124 -8.86 14.48 22.46
C ASP A 124 -7.83 13.91 21.48
N SER A 125 -6.66 13.55 21.97
CA SER A 125 -5.60 12.96 21.16
C SER A 125 -4.78 11.99 21.99
N ILE A 126 -4.46 10.84 21.43
CA ILE A 126 -3.59 9.85 22.05
C ILE A 126 -2.38 9.59 21.14
N THR A 127 -1.20 9.46 21.77
CA THR A 127 0.02 9.06 21.08
C THR A 127 0.39 7.66 21.53
N LEU A 128 0.43 6.72 20.58
CA LEU A 128 0.76 5.33 20.84
C LEU A 128 2.06 4.96 20.12
N PRO A 129 3.07 4.41 20.82
CA PRO A 129 4.29 3.99 20.17
C PRO A 129 4.08 2.66 19.43
N MET A 130 4.57 2.57 18.19
CA MET A 130 4.81 1.33 17.46
C MET A 130 6.32 1.18 17.26
N THR A 131 6.83 -0.04 17.43
CA THR A 131 8.22 -0.37 17.07
C THR A 131 8.23 -1.25 15.83
N ILE A 132 9.07 -0.89 14.86
CA ILE A 132 9.37 -1.71 13.68
C ILE A 132 10.64 -2.50 13.96
N TYR A 133 10.60 -3.81 13.75
CA TYR A 133 11.74 -4.70 13.89
C TYR A 133 12.14 -5.26 12.53
N ASN A 134 13.45 -5.38 12.33
CA ASN A 134 14.03 -6.26 11.34
C ASN A 134 14.49 -7.54 12.03
N THR A 135 13.79 -8.64 11.77
CA THR A 135 14.12 -9.97 12.30
C THR A 135 14.84 -10.85 11.26
N GLY A 136 15.09 -10.30 10.07
CA GLY A 136 15.88 -10.95 9.02
C GLY A 136 17.38 -10.68 9.18
N LEU A 137 18.17 -11.25 8.27
CA LEU A 137 19.64 -11.20 8.35
C LEU A 137 20.27 -10.02 7.61
N SER A 138 19.50 -9.33 6.77
CA SER A 138 19.98 -8.23 5.93
C SER A 138 19.30 -6.92 6.27
N ASP A 139 19.85 -5.80 5.81
CA ASP A 139 19.33 -4.47 6.09
C ASP A 139 17.88 -4.29 5.62
N LEU A 140 17.04 -3.78 6.52
CA LEU A 140 15.67 -3.39 6.21
C LEU A 140 15.64 -1.92 5.81
N THR A 141 15.30 -1.65 4.55
CA THR A 141 14.88 -0.33 4.08
C THR A 141 13.36 -0.36 3.99
N PHE A 142 12.69 0.63 4.58
CA PHE A 142 11.23 0.73 4.55
C PHE A 142 10.81 2.19 4.39
N ASN A 143 9.64 2.40 3.80
CA ASN A 143 8.98 3.70 3.74
C ASN A 143 7.65 3.60 4.49
N ILE A 144 7.32 4.64 5.25
CA ILE A 144 5.99 4.81 5.82
C ILE A 144 5.21 5.63 4.80
N ILE A 145 4.29 4.99 4.11
CA ILE A 145 3.40 5.66 3.16
C ILE A 145 2.11 5.98 3.90
N ASP A 146 1.83 7.27 4.06
CA ASP A 146 0.51 7.76 4.42
C ASP A 146 -0.29 7.81 3.12
N ASN A 147 -1.16 6.82 2.89
CA ASN A 147 -2.12 6.95 1.79
C ASN A 147 -3.11 8.01 2.25
N ALA A 148 -3.16 9.13 1.53
CA ALA A 148 -3.93 10.30 1.92
C ALA A 148 -5.36 9.90 2.37
N TYR A 149 -5.79 10.50 3.48
CA TYR A 149 -7.19 10.55 3.94
C TYR A 149 -8.15 10.59 2.76
N SER A 150 -8.92 9.51 2.56
CA SER A 150 -10.05 9.48 1.65
C SER A 150 -11.32 9.76 2.45
N GLU A 151 -12.07 10.73 1.97
CA GLU A 151 -13.35 11.12 2.54
C GLU A 151 -14.42 10.87 1.49
N TYR A 152 -15.34 9.97 1.81
CA TYR A 152 -16.63 9.91 1.14
C TYR A 152 -17.51 10.98 1.79
N ASP A 153 -17.98 11.97 1.05
CA ASP A 153 -18.94 12.96 1.51
C ASP A 153 -20.00 13.17 0.42
N SER A 154 -21.22 12.73 0.71
CA SER A 154 -22.32 12.76 -0.24
C SER A 154 -23.63 13.12 0.46
N THR A 155 -24.44 13.94 -0.20
CA THR A 155 -25.74 14.37 0.30
C THR A 155 -26.86 13.91 -0.64
N SER A 156 -27.86 13.25 -0.06
CA SER A 156 -29.09 12.86 -0.71
C SER A 156 -30.26 13.68 -0.15
N THR A 157 -31.04 14.31 -1.02
CA THR A 157 -32.19 15.16 -0.66
C THR A 157 -33.45 14.63 -1.31
N GLN A 158 -34.51 14.48 -0.51
CA GLN A 158 -35.84 14.09 -0.97
C GLN A 158 -36.90 14.96 -0.31
N TYR A 159 -38.04 15.09 -0.99
CA TYR A 159 -39.19 15.82 -0.48
C TYR A 159 -40.39 14.88 -0.42
N TYR A 160 -41.07 14.84 0.72
CA TYR A 160 -42.28 14.05 0.88
C TYR A 160 -43.55 14.85 0.53
N SER A 161 -44.63 14.14 0.21
CA SER A 161 -45.90 14.75 -0.21
C SER A 161 -47.14 14.08 0.40
N THR A 162 -46.94 13.12 1.30
CA THR A 162 -47.99 12.41 2.03
C THR A 162 -47.62 12.38 3.52
N THR A 163 -48.62 12.23 4.38
CA THR A 163 -48.38 11.87 5.79
C THR A 163 -47.80 10.46 5.87
N ASN A 164 -47.12 10.13 6.98
CA ASN A 164 -46.41 8.84 7.16
C ASN A 164 -45.46 8.52 6.00
N ALA A 165 -44.76 9.53 5.51
CA ALA A 165 -43.86 9.35 4.38
C ALA A 165 -42.56 8.67 4.81
N THR A 166 -42.19 7.67 4.03
CA THR A 166 -40.88 7.01 4.12
C THR A 166 -40.03 7.41 2.92
N THR A 167 -38.79 7.87 3.14
CA THR A 167 -37.80 8.12 2.08
C THR A 167 -36.58 7.23 2.26
N ASN A 168 -36.03 6.73 1.15
CA ASN A 168 -34.82 5.91 1.14
C ASN A 168 -33.68 6.65 0.44
N HIS A 169 -32.58 6.87 1.15
CA HIS A 169 -31.38 7.54 0.67
C HIS A 169 -30.28 6.51 0.43
N TYR A 170 -29.84 6.37 -0.82
CA TYR A 170 -28.87 5.37 -1.23
C TYR A 170 -27.49 5.99 -1.43
N PHE A 171 -26.48 5.40 -0.81
CA PHE A 171 -25.09 5.75 -0.97
C PHE A 171 -24.32 4.52 -1.45
N THR A 172 -23.58 4.65 -2.53
CA THR A 172 -22.88 3.53 -3.20
C THR A 172 -21.41 3.87 -3.40
N GLU A 173 -20.64 2.87 -3.85
CA GLU A 173 -19.19 3.00 -4.05
C GLU A 173 -18.45 3.28 -2.74
N LEU A 174 -18.97 2.71 -1.65
CA LEU A 174 -18.41 2.88 -0.32
C LEU A 174 -17.25 1.91 -0.11
N GLU A 175 -16.19 2.41 0.54
CA GLU A 175 -15.09 1.56 0.99
C GLU A 175 -15.52 0.75 2.22
N SER A 176 -15.13 -0.53 2.24
CA SER A 176 -15.57 -1.50 3.27
C SER A 176 -14.76 -1.45 4.57
N ASP A 177 -13.70 -0.64 4.64
CA ASP A 177 -12.70 -0.66 5.70
C ASP A 177 -12.79 0.51 6.68
N ALA A 178 -13.84 1.33 6.60
CA ALA A 178 -14.10 2.38 7.58
C ALA A 178 -14.60 1.79 8.91
N ASP A 179 -14.08 2.31 10.01
CA ASP A 179 -14.51 1.92 11.37
C ASP A 179 -15.75 2.71 11.84
N SER A 180 -16.04 3.84 11.19
CA SER A 180 -17.14 4.74 11.54
C SER A 180 -17.71 5.47 10.33
N ILE A 181 -19.00 5.81 10.41
CA ILE A 181 -19.70 6.71 9.51
C ILE A 181 -20.33 7.87 10.30
N TYR A 182 -20.51 9.01 9.64
CA TYR A 182 -21.25 10.14 10.17
C TYR A 182 -22.46 10.40 9.29
N LEU A 183 -23.62 10.54 9.93
CA LEU A 183 -24.86 10.94 9.27
C LEU A 183 -25.26 12.32 9.78
N ILE A 184 -25.48 13.26 8.86
CA ILE A 184 -26.16 14.52 9.15
C ILE A 184 -27.53 14.43 8.51
N ILE A 185 -28.56 14.36 9.35
CA ILE A 185 -29.95 14.28 8.92
C ILE A 185 -30.57 15.65 9.11
N THR A 186 -31.03 16.26 8.02
CA THR A 186 -31.75 17.53 8.04
C THR A 186 -33.19 17.30 7.60
N ILE A 187 -34.13 17.72 8.43
CA ILE A 187 -35.56 17.61 8.17
C ILE A 187 -36.24 18.98 8.25
N ASN A 188 -37.37 19.10 7.55
CA ASN A 188 -38.24 20.27 7.61
C ASN A 188 -39.68 19.83 7.34
N GLY A 189 -40.62 20.24 8.19
CA GLY A 189 -41.98 19.72 8.17
C GLY A 189 -42.84 20.21 9.32
N ASP A 190 -43.84 19.39 9.63
CA ASP A 190 -44.80 19.49 10.74
C ASP A 190 -44.28 18.60 11.89
N PHE A 191 -43.51 19.18 12.80
CA PHE A 191 -42.81 18.52 13.90
C PHE A 191 -42.86 19.32 15.22
N ASP A 192 -43.95 20.06 15.48
CA ASP A 192 -44.14 20.84 16.71
C ASP A 192 -44.93 20.08 17.80
N LEU A 193 -45.47 18.90 17.49
CA LEU A 193 -46.21 18.04 18.43
C LEU A 193 -45.44 16.79 18.89
N PRO A 194 -45.71 16.27 20.11
CA PRO A 194 -45.06 15.06 20.61
C PRO A 194 -45.32 13.78 19.80
N GLU A 195 -46.44 13.74 19.09
CA GLU A 195 -46.82 12.64 18.21
C GLU A 195 -46.09 12.68 16.86
N GLU A 196 -45.48 13.82 16.51
CA GLU A 196 -44.74 14.03 15.26
C GLU A 196 -43.27 13.69 15.44
N TYR A 197 -42.91 12.49 15.00
CA TYR A 197 -41.54 11.99 15.05
C TYR A 197 -41.08 11.40 13.72
N LEU A 198 -39.77 11.20 13.63
CA LEU A 198 -39.09 10.51 12.54
C LEU A 198 -38.29 9.34 13.09
N ASP A 199 -38.52 8.14 12.55
CA ASP A 199 -37.68 6.96 12.78
C ASP A 199 -36.57 6.88 11.72
N ILE A 200 -35.36 6.55 12.17
CA ILE A 200 -34.15 6.48 11.35
C ILE A 200 -33.64 5.05 11.34
N TYR A 201 -33.41 4.53 10.14
CA TYR A 201 -32.83 3.20 9.92
C TYR A 201 -31.60 3.29 9.02
N VAL A 202 -30.63 2.42 9.27
CA VAL A 202 -29.46 2.20 8.40
C VAL A 202 -29.42 0.72 8.05
N ASP A 203 -29.55 0.41 6.76
CA ASP A 203 -29.71 -0.95 6.22
C ASP A 203 -30.74 -1.79 7.00
N GLY A 204 -31.88 -1.16 7.27
CA GLY A 204 -32.99 -1.76 8.01
C GLY A 204 -32.77 -1.91 9.52
N SER A 205 -31.60 -1.55 10.04
CA SER A 205 -31.33 -1.52 11.48
C SER A 205 -31.79 -0.20 12.07
N THR A 206 -32.61 -0.24 13.14
CA THR A 206 -33.05 0.97 13.84
C THR A 206 -31.87 1.69 14.50
N ILE A 207 -31.73 2.98 14.21
CA ILE A 207 -30.70 3.85 14.79
C ILE A 207 -31.26 4.69 15.91
N SER A 208 -32.31 5.47 15.62
CA SER A 208 -32.93 6.38 16.58
C SER A 208 -34.32 6.78 16.11
N GLN A 209 -35.12 7.23 17.07
CA GLN A 209 -36.28 8.07 16.83
C GLN A 209 -35.88 9.52 17.21
N ILE A 210 -36.28 10.50 16.41
CA ILE A 210 -36.14 11.92 16.74
C ILE A 210 -37.52 12.58 16.81
N ASN A 211 -37.72 13.39 17.84
CA ASN A 211 -38.95 14.14 18.08
C ASN A 211 -38.57 15.63 18.12
N PRO A 212 -38.61 16.33 16.98
CA PRO A 212 -38.36 17.76 16.95
C PRO A 212 -39.47 18.52 17.68
N THR A 213 -39.31 19.84 17.82
CA THR A 213 -40.29 20.69 18.51
C THR A 213 -40.53 22.00 17.76
N GLU A 214 -40.20 22.04 16.47
CA GLU A 214 -40.26 23.23 15.62
C GLU A 214 -40.80 22.85 14.23
N ASP A 215 -41.65 23.71 13.67
CA ASP A 215 -42.14 23.60 12.30
C ASP A 215 -41.41 24.53 11.34
N ASP A 216 -41.54 24.23 10.04
CA ASP A 216 -41.21 25.15 8.93
C ASP A 216 -39.75 25.65 8.94
N THR A 217 -38.85 24.88 9.58
CA THR A 217 -37.43 25.17 9.68
C THR A 217 -36.59 23.92 9.45
N ASP A 218 -35.37 24.11 8.96
CA ASP A 218 -34.42 23.02 8.79
C ASP A 218 -33.83 22.66 10.16
N ILE A 219 -34.07 21.43 10.60
CA ILE A 219 -33.59 20.88 11.87
C ILE A 219 -32.60 19.76 11.56
N SER A 220 -31.38 19.90 12.06
CA SER A 220 -30.30 18.94 11.80
C SER A 220 -29.91 18.13 13.04
N TYR A 221 -29.72 16.83 12.83
CA TYR A 221 -29.21 15.88 13.82
C TYR A 221 -27.95 15.20 13.27
N ILE A 222 -26.95 15.03 14.13
CA ILE A 222 -25.68 14.38 13.78
C ILE A 222 -25.58 13.06 14.51
N PHE A 223 -25.32 11.97 13.77
CA PHE A 223 -25.07 10.65 14.31
C PHE A 223 -23.67 10.19 13.92
N ALA A 224 -22.84 9.91 14.91
CA ALA A 224 -21.56 9.23 14.73
C ALA A 224 -21.75 7.75 15.06
N LEU A 225 -21.69 6.89 14.04
CA LEU A 225 -21.95 5.46 14.16
C LEU A 225 -20.65 4.70 13.91
N GLY A 226 -20.35 3.71 14.74
CA GLY A 226 -19.13 2.89 14.63
C GLY A 226 -19.34 1.45 15.10
N GLY A 227 -18.28 0.66 15.05
CA GLY A 227 -18.27 -0.71 15.57
C GLY A 227 -18.81 -1.74 14.58
N SER A 228 -19.20 -2.93 15.08
CA SER A 228 -19.49 -4.10 14.24
C SER A 228 -20.61 -3.92 13.22
N ASN A 229 -21.55 -3.01 13.48
CA ASN A 229 -22.65 -2.74 12.56
C ASN A 229 -22.15 -2.00 11.30
N VAL A 230 -21.22 -1.06 11.44
CA VAL A 230 -20.64 -0.32 10.31
C VAL A 230 -19.89 -1.26 9.38
N ALA A 231 -19.10 -2.19 9.91
CA ALA A 231 -18.42 -3.20 9.11
C ALA A 231 -19.40 -4.08 8.29
N ASN A 232 -20.59 -4.36 8.84
CA ASN A 232 -21.62 -5.11 8.12
C ASN A 232 -22.31 -4.24 7.06
N TRP A 233 -22.65 -2.99 7.38
CA TRP A 233 -23.28 -2.05 6.45
C TRP A 233 -22.38 -1.73 5.26
N LEU A 234 -21.08 -1.56 5.47
CA LEU A 234 -20.15 -1.28 4.38
C LEU A 234 -19.74 -2.52 3.58
N SER A 235 -20.17 -3.72 3.98
CA SER A 235 -19.66 -4.98 3.44
C SER A 235 -20.04 -5.24 1.97
N ASP A 236 -21.14 -4.64 1.49
CA ASP A 236 -21.58 -4.72 0.11
C ASP A 236 -21.28 -3.45 -0.70
N GLY A 237 -20.58 -2.47 -0.09
CA GLY A 237 -20.23 -1.19 -0.71
C GLY A 237 -21.42 -0.23 -0.88
N GLN A 238 -22.54 -0.48 -0.20
CA GLN A 238 -23.74 0.34 -0.24
C GLN A 238 -24.31 0.55 1.16
N ILE A 239 -24.80 1.76 1.44
CA ILE A 239 -25.61 2.05 2.63
C ILE A 239 -26.95 2.63 2.17
N THR A 240 -28.02 2.13 2.77
CA THR A 240 -29.36 2.72 2.68
C THR A 240 -29.74 3.36 4.01
N VAL A 241 -29.98 4.68 4.00
CA VAL A 241 -30.58 5.38 5.14
C VAL A 241 -32.05 5.61 4.87
N THR A 242 -32.91 5.08 5.73
CA THR A 242 -34.37 5.23 5.65
C THR A 242 -34.84 6.20 6.72
N LEU A 243 -35.60 7.21 6.29
CA LEU A 243 -36.25 8.18 7.16
C LEU A 243 -37.76 7.94 7.06
N ASP A 244 -38.41 7.61 8.18
CA ASP A 244 -39.82 7.24 8.25
C ASP A 244 -40.59 8.16 9.19
N ASN A 245 -41.43 9.02 8.62
CA ASN A 245 -42.28 9.92 9.40
C ASN A 245 -43.40 9.15 10.09
N SER A 246 -43.74 9.56 11.29
CA SER A 246 -44.98 9.16 11.95
C SER A 246 -46.23 9.54 11.14
N LEU A 247 -47.38 8.97 11.51
CA LEU A 247 -48.67 9.27 10.89
C LEU A 247 -49.13 10.71 11.10
N ASP A 248 -48.64 11.34 12.17
CA ASP A 248 -49.06 12.66 12.61
C ASP A 248 -48.27 13.78 11.92
N VAL A 249 -47.09 13.49 11.35
CA VAL A 249 -46.36 14.45 10.51
C VAL A 249 -47.18 14.76 9.25
N GLY A 250 -47.74 15.96 9.23
CA GLY A 250 -48.59 16.49 8.18
C GLY A 250 -47.88 16.84 6.88
N THR A 251 -48.66 17.32 5.92
CA THR A 251 -48.15 17.90 4.66
C THR A 251 -48.74 19.29 4.48
N GLY A 252 -47.90 20.29 4.21
CA GLY A 252 -48.34 21.68 4.02
C GLY A 252 -47.72 22.69 4.98
N TYR A 253 -46.89 22.22 5.91
CA TYR A 253 -45.99 23.00 6.75
C TYR A 253 -44.56 22.72 6.32
N GLY A 254 -43.72 23.75 6.23
CA GLY A 254 -42.35 23.54 5.82
C GLY A 254 -42.14 23.28 4.34
N THR A 255 -40.93 22.79 4.07
CA THR A 255 -40.51 22.35 2.74
C THR A 255 -40.73 20.85 2.51
N MET A 256 -41.20 20.12 3.53
CA MET A 256 -41.37 18.66 3.52
C MET A 256 -40.06 17.93 3.15
N LEU A 257 -38.95 18.34 3.77
CA LEU A 257 -37.60 17.92 3.44
C LEU A 257 -37.18 16.71 4.28
N HIS A 258 -36.61 15.71 3.61
CA HIS A 258 -35.74 14.68 4.16
C HIS A 258 -34.38 14.78 3.47
N GLN A 259 -33.33 15.12 4.20
CA GLN A 259 -31.97 15.17 3.68
C GLN A 259 -31.03 14.37 4.57
N VAL A 260 -30.17 13.58 3.92
CA VAL A 260 -29.13 12.79 4.57
C VAL A 260 -27.80 13.10 3.92
N GLN A 261 -26.84 13.57 4.69
CA GLN A 261 -25.44 13.62 4.31
C GLN A 261 -24.71 12.44 4.99
N LEU A 262 -24.06 11.61 4.19
CA LEU A 262 -23.20 10.52 4.66
C LEU A 262 -21.75 10.96 4.48
N ILE A 263 -21.02 10.98 5.58
CA ILE A 263 -19.58 11.22 5.60
C ILE A 263 -18.88 9.97 6.13
N ILE A 264 -17.91 9.45 5.38
CA ILE A 264 -17.05 8.34 5.80
C ILE A 264 -15.62 8.80 5.70
N HIS A 265 -14.92 8.77 6.83
CA HIS A 265 -13.47 8.97 6.87
C HIS A 265 -12.83 7.60 6.82
N THR A 266 -12.20 7.25 5.71
CA THR A 266 -11.31 6.10 5.70
C THR A 266 -9.93 6.57 6.11
N TYR A 267 -9.50 6.08 7.27
CA TYR A 267 -8.10 6.19 7.67
C TYR A 267 -7.35 5.15 6.86
N SER A 268 -6.34 5.59 6.13
CA SER A 268 -5.43 4.63 5.54
C SER A 268 -4.73 3.85 6.65
N ARG A 269 -4.69 2.53 6.47
CA ARG A 269 -3.75 1.71 7.23
C ARG A 269 -2.34 2.10 6.78
N ILE A 270 -1.45 2.31 7.75
CA ILE A 270 -0.01 2.40 7.50
C ILE A 270 0.40 1.10 6.79
N ASN A 271 0.71 1.18 5.50
CA ASN A 271 1.27 0.06 4.76
C ASN A 271 2.79 0.09 4.90
N LEU A 272 3.34 -0.89 5.60
CA LEU A 272 4.77 -1.12 5.66
C LEU A 272 5.14 -2.18 4.61
N SER A 273 5.74 -1.74 3.50
CA SER A 273 6.39 -2.66 2.56
C SER A 273 7.87 -2.79 2.93
N ALA A 274 8.34 -4.03 3.08
CA ALA A 274 9.77 -4.32 3.03
C ALA A 274 10.16 -4.44 1.56
N ASP A 275 10.58 -3.35 0.95
CA ASP A 275 11.11 -3.42 -0.40
C ASP A 275 12.51 -4.03 -0.34
N ALA A 276 12.67 -5.23 -0.88
CA ALA A 276 13.98 -5.82 -1.11
C ALA A 276 14.66 -5.07 -2.25
N GLY A 277 15.52 -4.12 -1.89
CA GLY A 277 16.33 -3.36 -2.83
C GLY A 277 15.75 -2.00 -3.18
N THR A 278 16.64 -1.02 -3.20
CA THR A 278 16.38 0.36 -3.62
C THR A 278 16.23 0.42 -5.14
N VAL A 279 15.21 1.12 -5.65
CA VAL A 279 15.24 1.68 -7.00
C VAL A 279 15.28 3.20 -6.89
N VAL A 280 16.51 3.71 -7.10
CA VAL A 280 17.01 5.08 -7.35
C VAL A 280 16.27 6.25 -6.70
#